data_AF-A0A8H7Q9N0-F1
#
_entry.id   AF-A0A8H7Q9N0-F1
#
_cell.length_a   1.000
_cell.length_b   1.000
_cell.length_c   1.000
_cell.angle_alpha   90.00
_cell.angle_beta   90.00
_cell.angle_gamma   90.00
#
_symmetry.space_group_name_H-M   'P 1'
#
loop_
_entity.id
_entity.type
_entity.pdbx_description
1 polymer ?
#
loop_
_entity_poly.entity_id
_entity_poly.type
_entity_poly.pdbx_seq_one_letter_code
_entity_poly.pdbx_strand_id
1 'polypeptide(L)'
;MYALTCRNAVSRARIPSRCFSTSFIRQQSALPKEAAGPFTSNSKIAPTSKPEDKTLVYLGPFAETIRKYKITASLFTICGMCAVPALLATGQAPVAASVMAGISAVTPTAFIHWLSGNYVSKLIVYDQPRNIRRTKDVKITKDMLMEMETFNAMGKTITGKVMLSQLREAQLKKDTLIGWTEHGSAQRAWKLERAVIEADPYLNAIATRIASQSRHSQLK
;
A
#
# COMPACT_ATOMS: atom_id res chain seq x y z
N MET A 1 -54.57 9.00 -13.73
CA MET A 1 -53.58 9.51 -14.69
C MET A 1 -53.56 11.03 -14.54
N TYR A 2 -52.65 11.57 -13.72
CA TYR A 2 -52.51 13.02 -13.54
C TYR A 2 -51.05 13.40 -13.74
N ALA A 3 -50.79 14.09 -14.84
CA ALA A 3 -49.55 14.75 -15.15
C ALA A 3 -49.49 16.08 -14.37
N LEU A 4 -48.43 16.28 -13.59
CA LEU A 4 -48.08 17.59 -13.03
C LEU A 4 -46.62 17.91 -13.41
N THR A 5 -46.53 18.52 -14.58
CA THR A 5 -45.71 19.69 -14.94
C THR A 5 -44.54 20.04 -14.02
N CYS A 6 -43.33 19.84 -14.57
CA CYS A 6 -42.09 20.49 -14.17
C CYS A 6 -42.23 22.02 -14.10
N ARG A 7 -41.81 22.63 -13.00
CA ARG A 7 -41.33 24.02 -12.98
C ARG A 7 -39.88 24.06 -12.57
N ASN A 8 -39.09 24.56 -13.51
CA ASN A 8 -37.67 24.85 -13.42
C ASN A 8 -37.37 25.82 -12.27
N ALA A 9 -36.46 25.42 -11.39
CA ALA A 9 -35.65 26.34 -10.60
C ALA A 9 -34.20 25.85 -10.64
N VAL A 10 -33.57 25.96 -11.81
CA VAL A 10 -32.11 25.80 -11.95
C VAL A 10 -31.49 27.12 -11.48
N SER A 11 -31.40 27.29 -10.17
CA SER A 11 -30.52 28.29 -9.57
C SER A 11 -29.09 27.84 -9.83
N ARG A 12 -28.43 28.48 -10.82
CA ARG A 12 -26.99 28.37 -11.05
C ARG A 12 -26.24 28.83 -9.80
N ALA A 13 -25.95 27.90 -8.90
CA ALA A 13 -24.94 28.10 -7.88
C ALA A 13 -23.59 28.32 -8.57
N ARG A 14 -23.08 29.56 -8.54
CA ARG A 14 -21.69 29.83 -8.87
C ARG A 14 -20.84 29.19 -7.78
N ILE A 15 -20.42 27.96 -8.02
CA ILE A 15 -19.42 27.28 -7.18
C ILE A 15 -18.14 28.13 -7.28
N PRO A 16 -17.64 28.72 -6.18
CA PRO A 16 -16.34 29.36 -6.20
C PRO A 16 -15.29 28.28 -6.46
N SER A 17 -14.82 28.22 -7.71
CA SER A 17 -13.68 27.45 -8.18
C SER A 17 -12.39 28.03 -7.58
N ARG A 18 -12.22 27.90 -6.27
CA ARG A 18 -10.94 28.20 -5.60
C ARG A 18 -10.25 26.88 -5.29
N CYS A 19 -9.42 26.50 -6.26
CA CYS A 19 -8.15 25.80 -6.08
C CYS A 19 -8.15 24.55 -5.19
N PHE A 20 -8.80 23.47 -5.64
CA PHE A 20 -8.23 22.14 -5.39
C PHE A 20 -6.96 22.05 -6.23
N SER A 21 -5.81 22.28 -5.59
CA SER A 21 -4.51 22.24 -6.24
C SER A 21 -4.25 20.83 -6.76
N THR A 22 -4.40 20.63 -8.07
CA THR A 22 -3.98 19.42 -8.79
C THR A 22 -2.46 19.22 -8.76
N SER A 23 -1.70 20.18 -8.23
CA SER A 23 -0.25 20.05 -8.03
C SER A 23 0.12 18.88 -7.11
N PHE A 24 -0.72 18.55 -6.12
CA PHE A 24 -0.47 17.41 -5.23
C PHE A 24 -0.60 16.06 -5.96
N ILE A 25 -1.48 15.99 -6.96
CA ILE A 25 -1.66 14.79 -7.80
C ILE A 25 -0.53 14.72 -8.86
N ARG A 26 -0.12 15.86 -9.44
CA ARG A 26 0.96 15.92 -10.44
C ARG A 26 2.35 15.64 -9.89
N GLN A 27 2.69 16.12 -8.68
CA GLN A 27 4.02 15.88 -8.10
C GLN A 27 4.23 14.44 -7.64
N GLN A 28 3.18 13.65 -7.44
CA GLN A 28 3.31 12.22 -7.10
C GLN A 28 3.30 11.27 -8.30
N SER A 29 2.93 11.76 -9.50
CA SER A 29 2.96 11.00 -10.76
C SER A 29 4.31 11.03 -11.49
N ALA A 30 5.31 11.73 -10.95
CA ALA A 30 6.66 11.77 -11.51
C ALA A 30 7.58 10.72 -10.85
N LEU A 31 7.26 9.43 -11.01
CA LEU A 31 8.17 8.31 -10.74
C LEU A 31 8.10 7.33 -11.93
N PRO A 32 9.23 6.73 -12.33
CA PRO A 32 9.53 6.41 -13.72
C PRO A 32 8.67 5.27 -14.27
N LYS A 33 8.13 5.47 -15.48
CA LYS A 33 7.48 4.45 -16.32
C LYS A 33 8.51 3.48 -16.91
N GLU A 34 9.27 2.77 -16.09
CA GLU A 34 10.07 1.63 -16.55
C GLU A 34 9.47 0.35 -16.01
N ALA A 35 8.93 -0.45 -16.93
CA ALA A 35 8.54 -1.82 -16.68
C ALA A 35 9.72 -2.58 -16.05
N ALA A 36 9.43 -3.42 -15.06
CA ALA A 36 10.37 -4.38 -14.50
C ALA A 36 10.72 -5.46 -15.54
N GLY A 37 11.51 -5.07 -16.55
CA GLY A 37 12.45 -5.95 -17.22
C GLY A 37 13.71 -6.13 -16.36
N PRO A 38 14.70 -6.91 -16.81
CA PRO A 38 15.84 -7.32 -15.98
C PRO A 38 16.61 -6.10 -15.45
N PHE A 39 16.37 -5.79 -14.18
CA PHE A 39 17.07 -4.89 -13.28
C PHE A 39 17.36 -3.47 -13.82
N THR A 40 16.42 -2.55 -13.62
CA THR A 40 16.69 -1.11 -13.75
C THR A 40 17.79 -0.69 -12.76
N SER A 41 18.89 -0.17 -13.30
CA SER A 41 20.02 0.44 -12.58
C SER A 41 19.57 1.51 -11.57
N ASN A 42 20.15 1.48 -10.36
CA ASN A 42 19.90 2.37 -9.21
C ASN A 42 20.16 3.89 -9.44
N SER A 43 20.23 4.36 -10.69
CA SER A 43 20.61 5.74 -11.05
C SER A 43 19.54 6.81 -10.73
N LYS A 44 18.31 6.44 -10.36
CA LYS A 44 17.19 7.40 -10.17
C LYS A 44 16.69 7.53 -8.73
N ILE A 45 17.38 6.95 -7.74
CA ILE A 45 17.07 7.18 -6.32
C ILE A 45 17.82 8.45 -5.91
N ALA A 46 17.07 9.51 -5.57
CA ALA A 46 17.62 10.81 -5.19
C ALA A 46 18.73 10.69 -4.12
N PRO A 47 19.83 11.45 -4.23
CA PRO A 47 20.96 11.32 -3.33
C PRO A 47 20.64 12.08 -2.06
N THR A 48 20.35 11.38 -0.97
CA THR A 48 20.36 12.00 0.35
C THR A 48 21.01 11.05 1.34
N SER A 49 22.22 11.45 1.75
CA SER A 49 23.03 10.97 2.86
C SER A 49 23.43 9.48 2.87
N LYS A 50 24.72 9.26 2.56
CA LYS A 50 25.53 8.03 2.65
C LYS A 50 25.12 6.89 1.70
N PRO A 51 26.05 6.33 0.90
CA PRO A 51 25.81 5.12 0.13
C PRO A 51 25.81 3.92 1.09
N GLU A 52 24.77 3.82 1.92
CA GLU A 52 24.44 2.57 2.57
C GLU A 52 23.91 1.62 1.50
N ASP A 53 24.44 0.40 1.47
CA ASP A 53 24.14 -0.66 0.52
C ASP A 53 22.66 -1.07 0.55
N LYS A 54 21.78 -0.23 -0.01
CA LYS A 54 20.35 -0.48 -0.15
C LYS A 54 20.11 -1.15 -1.48
N THR A 55 19.61 -2.37 -1.45
CA THR A 55 19.17 -3.06 -2.65
C THR A 55 17.66 -3.27 -2.60
N LEU A 56 16.96 -2.79 -3.65
CA LEU A 56 15.55 -3.11 -3.86
C LEU A 56 15.47 -4.56 -4.34
N VAL A 57 14.83 -5.42 -3.55
CA VAL A 57 14.77 -6.86 -3.81
C VAL A 57 13.38 -7.29 -4.26
N TYR A 58 12.33 -6.63 -3.77
CA TYR A 58 10.96 -6.95 -4.17
C TYR A 58 10.14 -5.71 -4.47
N LEU A 59 9.34 -5.81 -5.53
CA LEU A 59 8.33 -4.85 -5.91
C LEU A 59 6.99 -5.61 -6.00
N GLY A 60 6.00 -5.20 -5.22
CA GLY A 60 4.69 -5.83 -5.25
C GLY A 60 3.98 -5.55 -6.58
N PRO A 61 3.51 -6.57 -7.31
CA PRO A 61 2.91 -6.37 -8.64
C PRO A 61 1.64 -5.52 -8.59
N PHE A 62 0.87 -5.61 -7.50
CA PHE A 62 -0.32 -4.77 -7.27
C PHE A 62 -0.06 -3.49 -6.47
N ALA A 63 1.21 -3.11 -6.23
CA ALA A 63 1.52 -1.93 -5.43
C ALA A 63 0.92 -0.64 -6.05
N GLU A 64 1.05 -0.48 -7.37
CA GLU A 64 0.53 0.71 -8.04
C GLU A 64 -1.00 0.75 -8.09
N THR A 65 -1.64 -0.39 -8.35
CA THR A 65 -3.10 -0.48 -8.45
C THR A 65 -3.73 -0.23 -7.08
N ILE A 66 -3.22 -0.85 -6.02
CA ILE A 66 -3.65 -0.62 -4.63
C ILE A 66 -3.49 0.86 -4.27
N ARG A 67 -2.36 1.49 -4.62
CA ARG A 67 -2.15 2.92 -4.37
C ARG A 67 -3.21 3.78 -5.07
N LYS A 68 -3.46 3.54 -6.36
CA LYS A 68 -4.50 4.26 -7.12
C LYS A 68 -5.87 4.08 -6.48
N TYR A 69 -6.25 2.86 -6.12
CA TYR A 69 -7.52 2.58 -5.45
C TYR A 69 -7.67 3.33 -4.13
N LYS A 70 -6.63 3.35 -3.29
CA LYS A 70 -6.64 4.08 -2.02
C LYS A 70 -6.79 5.59 -2.21
N ILE A 71 -6.08 6.15 -3.20
CA ILE A 71 -6.21 7.58 -3.53
C ILE A 71 -7.64 7.87 -4.00
N THR A 72 -8.19 7.11 -4.95
CA THR A 72 -9.56 7.30 -5.44
C THR A 72 -10.58 7.16 -4.32
N ALA A 73 -10.46 6.16 -3.45
CA ALA A 73 -11.35 5.98 -2.31
C ALA A 73 -11.29 7.18 -1.34
N SER A 74 -10.07 7.67 -1.04
CA SER A 74 -9.90 8.84 -0.18
C SER A 74 -10.56 10.11 -0.76
N LEU A 75 -10.61 10.26 -2.09
CA LEU A 75 -11.33 11.37 -2.73
C LEU A 75 -12.84 11.28 -2.52
N PHE A 76 -13.42 10.08 -2.59
CA PHE A 76 -14.83 9.88 -2.25
C PHE A 76 -15.12 10.25 -0.79
N THR A 77 -14.24 9.85 0.13
CA THR A 77 -14.39 10.18 1.55
C THR A 77 -14.27 11.69 1.81
N ILE A 78 -13.31 12.38 1.20
CA ILE A 78 -13.19 13.85 1.29
C ILE A 78 -14.43 14.52 0.71
N CYS A 79 -14.90 14.06 -0.46
CA CYS A 79 -16.10 14.60 -1.11
C CYS A 79 -17.34 14.43 -0.22
N GLY A 80 -17.56 13.24 0.35
CA GLY A 80 -18.67 13.00 1.28
C GLY A 80 -18.56 13.83 2.55
N MET A 81 -17.35 13.96 3.11
CA MET A 81 -17.12 14.76 4.31
C MET A 81 -17.38 16.26 4.09
N CYS A 82 -17.17 16.78 2.89
CA CYS A 82 -17.53 18.15 2.53
C CYS A 82 -19.02 18.31 2.14
N ALA A 83 -19.58 17.33 1.42
CA ALA A 83 -20.95 17.39 0.90
C ALA A 83 -22.01 17.21 2.00
N VAL A 84 -21.80 16.29 2.95
CA VAL A 84 -22.78 16.00 4.00
C VAL A 84 -23.07 17.21 4.90
N PRO A 85 -22.07 17.93 5.43
CA PRO A 85 -22.33 19.15 6.20
C PRO A 85 -23.00 20.25 5.37
N ALA A 86 -22.64 20.39 4.09
CA ALA A 86 -23.26 21.36 3.20
C ALA A 86 -24.74 21.06 2.96
N LEU A 87 -25.11 19.79 2.76
CA LEU A 87 -26.50 19.35 2.60
C LEU A 87 -27.32 19.53 3.89
N LEU A 88 -26.71 19.31 5.06
CA LEU A 88 -27.35 19.56 6.35
C LEU A 88 -27.55 21.07 6.59
N ALA A 89 -26.57 21.90 6.22
CA ALA A 89 -26.65 23.35 6.39
C ALA A 89 -27.69 24.02 5.47
N THR A 90 -27.89 23.50 4.26
CA THR A 90 -28.91 24.04 3.33
C THR A 90 -30.32 23.56 3.64
N GLY A 91 -30.49 22.55 4.49
CA GLY A 91 -31.79 21.99 4.85
C GLY A 91 -32.54 21.34 3.68
N GLN A 92 -31.89 21.13 2.53
CA GLN A 92 -32.55 20.63 1.33
C GLN A 92 -32.76 19.10 1.33
N ALA A 93 -32.02 18.36 2.15
CA ALA A 93 -32.08 16.90 2.21
C ALA A 93 -32.55 16.41 3.58
N PRO A 94 -33.39 15.37 3.64
CA PRO A 94 -33.76 14.74 4.90
C PRO A 94 -32.51 14.18 5.59
N VAL A 95 -32.41 14.36 6.91
CA VAL A 95 -31.23 13.97 7.72
C VAL A 95 -30.82 12.52 7.45
N ALA A 96 -31.79 11.61 7.34
CA ALA A 96 -31.55 10.20 7.03
C ALA A 96 -30.80 9.99 5.69
N ALA A 97 -31.15 10.76 4.64
CA ALA A 97 -30.47 10.67 3.35
C ALA A 97 -29.02 11.21 3.42
N SER A 98 -28.81 12.30 4.17
CA SER A 98 -27.47 12.86 4.40
C SER A 98 -26.56 11.89 5.15
N VAL A 99 -27.10 11.17 6.15
CA VAL A 99 -26.36 10.13 6.89
C VAL A 99 -26.00 8.97 5.98
N MET A 100 -26.93 8.46 5.17
CA MET A 100 -26.67 7.37 4.23
C MET A 100 -25.65 7.74 3.16
N ALA A 101 -25.68 8.98 2.66
CA ALA A 101 -24.67 9.51 1.75
C ALA A 101 -23.28 9.55 2.41
N GLY A 102 -23.21 9.95 3.69
CA GLY A 102 -21.98 9.94 4.48
C GLY A 102 -21.39 8.53 4.63
N ILE A 103 -22.22 7.54 4.98
CA ILE A 103 -21.79 6.14 5.09
C ILE A 103 -21.25 5.65 3.74
N SER A 104 -22.00 5.87 2.66
CA SER A 104 -21.62 5.44 1.31
C SER A 104 -20.30 6.06 0.83
N ALA A 105 -19.94 7.26 1.31
CA ALA A 105 -18.68 7.92 0.97
C ALA A 105 -17.46 7.33 1.69
N VAL A 106 -17.65 6.70 2.85
CA VAL A 106 -16.59 6.08 3.65
C VAL A 106 -16.44 4.59 3.32
N THR A 107 -17.50 3.92 2.87
CA THR A 107 -17.50 2.48 2.57
C THR A 107 -16.38 2.04 1.61
N PRO A 108 -16.12 2.71 0.47
CA PRO A 108 -15.05 2.29 -0.45
C PRO A 108 -13.67 2.32 0.21
N THR A 109 -13.40 3.35 1.01
CA THR A 109 -12.13 3.51 1.72
C THR A 109 -11.94 2.43 2.77
N ALA A 110 -12.98 2.16 3.57
CA ALA A 110 -12.96 1.11 4.57
C ALA A 110 -12.75 -0.29 3.94
N PHE A 111 -13.48 -0.58 2.85
CA PHE A 111 -13.40 -1.84 2.14
C PHE A 111 -12.02 -2.08 1.52
N ILE A 112 -11.49 -1.08 0.79
CA ILE A 112 -10.16 -1.18 0.18
C ILE A 112 -9.09 -1.29 1.25
N HIS A 113 -9.19 -0.54 2.35
CA HIS A 113 -8.24 -0.62 3.46
C HIS A 113 -8.23 -2.01 4.12
N TRP A 114 -9.42 -2.60 4.32
CA TRP A 114 -9.54 -3.95 4.86
C TRP A 114 -8.93 -5.01 3.91
N LEU A 115 -9.20 -4.93 2.61
CA LEU A 115 -8.67 -5.87 1.62
C LEU A 115 -7.15 -5.76 1.45
N SER A 116 -6.65 -4.53 1.29
CA SER A 116 -5.23 -4.25 1.04
C SER A 116 -4.41 -4.05 2.32
N GLY A 117 -5.01 -4.35 3.48
CA GLY A 117 -4.40 -4.18 4.78
C GLY A 117 -3.08 -4.95 4.87
N ASN A 118 -2.01 -4.20 5.15
CA ASN A 118 -0.64 -4.66 5.31
C ASN A 118 0.01 -5.35 4.10
N TYR A 119 -0.48 -5.07 2.89
CA TYR A 119 0.19 -5.50 1.66
C TYR A 119 1.53 -4.75 1.49
N VAL A 120 2.62 -5.49 1.26
CA VAL A 120 3.95 -4.93 1.04
C VAL A 120 4.08 -4.45 -0.39
N SER A 121 4.34 -3.16 -0.56
CA SER A 121 4.57 -2.55 -1.86
C SER A 121 6.01 -2.70 -2.33
N LYS A 122 6.98 -2.59 -1.42
CA LYS A 122 8.40 -2.75 -1.72
C LYS A 122 9.14 -3.38 -0.54
N LEU A 123 10.18 -4.13 -0.87
CA LEU A 123 11.14 -4.67 0.10
C LEU A 123 12.53 -4.21 -0.28
N ILE A 124 13.19 -3.52 0.64
CA ILE A 124 14.57 -3.07 0.51
C ILE A 124 15.38 -3.85 1.52
N VAL A 125 16.45 -4.48 1.07
CA VAL A 125 17.40 -5.17 1.94
C VAL A 125 18.68 -4.36 2.00
N TYR A 126 19.17 -4.16 3.22
CA TYR A 126 20.45 -3.52 3.46
C TYR A 126 21.55 -4.60 3.42
N ASP A 127 21.97 -4.95 2.20
CA ASP A 127 23.07 -5.89 1.94
C ASP A 127 23.89 -5.44 0.75
N GLN A 128 25.17 -5.82 0.75
CA GLN A 128 26.11 -5.45 -0.29
C GLN A 128 25.65 -6.00 -1.66
N PRO A 129 25.57 -5.16 -2.71
CA PRO A 129 24.97 -5.52 -4.00
C PRO A 129 25.74 -6.63 -4.74
N ARG A 130 26.98 -6.95 -4.30
CA ARG A 130 27.80 -8.03 -4.87
C ARG A 130 27.28 -9.44 -4.52
N ASN A 131 26.61 -9.61 -3.37
CA ASN A 131 26.10 -10.92 -2.93
C ASN A 131 24.83 -11.34 -3.67
N ILE A 132 24.03 -10.39 -4.16
CA ILE A 132 22.73 -10.65 -4.79
C ILE A 132 22.89 -11.13 -6.23
N ARG A 133 23.96 -10.72 -6.93
CA ARG A 133 24.13 -10.97 -8.39
C ARG A 133 24.76 -12.32 -8.75
N ARG A 134 25.31 -13.08 -7.80
CA ARG A 134 26.28 -14.14 -8.14
C ARG A 134 25.89 -15.58 -7.89
N THR A 135 24.73 -15.90 -7.32
CA THR A 135 24.54 -17.27 -6.84
C THR A 135 23.15 -17.79 -7.17
N LYS A 136 23.09 -18.83 -8.00
CA LYS A 136 21.90 -19.69 -8.12
C LYS A 136 21.59 -20.40 -6.78
N ASP A 137 22.61 -20.55 -5.93
CA ASP A 137 22.51 -21.08 -4.56
C ASP A 137 22.81 -20.00 -3.52
N VAL A 138 21.87 -19.08 -3.28
CA VAL A 138 22.03 -18.05 -2.24
C VAL A 138 21.79 -18.67 -0.86
N LYS A 139 22.86 -18.87 -0.09
CA LYS A 139 22.75 -19.13 1.35
C LYS A 139 22.89 -17.82 2.11
N ILE A 140 21.80 -17.37 2.72
CA ILE A 140 21.79 -16.15 3.52
C ILE A 140 22.20 -16.52 4.94
N THR A 141 23.45 -16.23 5.30
CA THR A 141 24.01 -16.57 6.62
C THR A 141 23.99 -15.39 7.59
N LYS A 142 24.05 -14.15 7.08
CA LYS A 142 24.11 -12.94 7.90
C LYS A 142 22.72 -12.44 8.28
N ASP A 143 22.57 -11.87 9.47
CA ASP A 143 21.36 -11.15 9.84
C ASP A 143 21.34 -9.77 9.15
N MET A 144 20.24 -9.44 8.48
CA MET A 144 20.14 -8.28 7.59
C MET A 144 18.97 -7.40 8.02
N LEU A 145 19.15 -6.08 7.89
CA LEU A 145 18.07 -5.13 8.08
C LEU A 145 17.22 -5.09 6.82
N MET A 146 15.91 -5.23 6.99
CA MET A 146 14.93 -5.16 5.91
C MET A 146 14.01 -3.97 6.14
N GLU A 147 13.73 -3.24 5.08
CA GLU A 147 12.75 -2.16 5.07
C GLU A 147 11.59 -2.57 4.17
N MET A 148 10.40 -2.62 4.78
CA MET A 148 9.14 -2.98 4.12
C MET A 148 8.30 -1.73 3.96
N GLU A 149 7.97 -1.37 2.71
CA GLU A 149 7.02 -0.32 2.40
C GLU A 149 5.60 -0.89 2.35
N THR A 150 4.64 -0.19 2.97
CA THR A 150 3.20 -0.47 2.90
C THR A 150 2.45 0.83 2.62
N PHE A 151 1.14 0.75 2.39
CA PHE A 151 0.30 1.95 2.19
C PHE A 151 -0.67 2.18 3.35
N ASN A 152 -0.78 3.43 3.80
CA ASN A 152 -1.82 3.87 4.73
C ASN A 152 -3.21 3.92 4.05
N ALA A 153 -4.27 4.32 4.76
CA ALA A 153 -5.62 4.42 4.18
C ALA A 153 -5.74 5.48 3.05
N MET A 154 -4.87 6.50 3.04
CA MET A 154 -4.82 7.56 2.02
C MET A 154 -3.87 7.24 0.85
N GLY A 155 -3.27 6.05 0.82
CA GLY A 155 -2.28 5.68 -0.21
C GLY A 155 -0.90 6.32 -0.04
N LYS A 156 -0.60 6.94 1.11
CA LYS A 156 0.77 7.35 1.47
C LYS A 156 1.58 6.13 1.88
N THR A 157 2.85 6.11 1.50
CA THR A 157 3.79 5.05 1.87
C THR A 157 4.19 5.16 3.34
N ILE A 158 4.15 4.03 4.06
CA ILE A 158 4.68 3.87 5.41
C ILE A 158 5.78 2.82 5.33
N THR A 159 6.96 3.14 5.87
CA THR A 159 8.10 2.23 5.96
C THR A 159 8.19 1.61 7.34
N GLY A 160 8.46 0.31 7.40
CA GLY A 160 8.80 -0.42 8.62
C GLY A 160 10.17 -1.07 8.44
N LYS A 161 11.08 -0.86 9.40
CA LYS A 161 12.40 -1.50 9.41
C LYS A 161 12.39 -2.63 10.42
N VAL A 162 12.85 -3.81 10.00
CA VAL A 162 12.83 -5.03 10.81
C VAL A 162 14.08 -5.85 10.50
N MET A 163 14.64 -6.49 11.51
CA MET A 163 15.78 -7.38 11.33
C MET A 163 15.29 -8.76 10.86
N LEU A 164 16.03 -9.42 9.97
CA LEU A 164 15.62 -10.72 9.42
C LEU A 164 15.40 -11.77 10.53
N SER A 165 16.23 -11.77 11.56
CA SER A 165 16.08 -12.63 12.75
C SER A 165 14.80 -12.40 13.57
N GLN A 166 14.18 -11.22 13.44
CA GLN A 166 12.94 -10.89 14.14
C GLN A 166 11.69 -11.28 13.35
N LEU A 167 11.84 -11.67 12.08
CA LEU A 167 10.72 -12.08 11.24
C LEU A 167 10.37 -13.54 11.48
N ARG A 168 9.06 -13.81 11.49
CA ARG A 168 8.50 -15.16 11.51
C ARG A 168 7.46 -15.29 10.42
N GLU A 169 7.30 -16.51 9.92
CA GLU A 169 6.21 -16.83 9.02
C GLU A 169 4.88 -16.81 9.79
N ALA A 170 3.95 -16.00 9.30
CA ALA A 170 2.59 -15.93 9.80
C ALA A 170 1.70 -16.85 8.97
N GLN A 171 0.86 -17.63 9.64
CA GLN A 171 -0.08 -18.51 8.95
C GLN A 171 -1.20 -17.67 8.32
N LEU A 172 -1.18 -17.56 7.00
CA LEU A 172 -2.31 -17.05 6.22
C LEU A 172 -3.12 -18.22 5.69
N LYS A 173 -4.46 -18.09 5.73
CA LYS A 173 -5.39 -19.05 5.11
C LYS A 173 -5.37 -19.04 3.57
N LYS A 174 -4.68 -18.06 2.96
CA LYS A 174 -4.61 -17.89 1.50
C LYS A 174 -3.27 -18.37 0.99
N ASP A 175 -3.29 -19.38 0.15
CA ASP A 175 -2.09 -20.00 -0.41
C ASP A 175 -1.28 -19.02 -1.30
N THR A 176 -1.93 -18.02 -1.87
CA THR A 176 -1.29 -17.03 -2.75
C THR A 176 -0.43 -15.99 -2.04
N LEU A 177 -0.57 -15.85 -0.70
CA LEU A 177 0.12 -14.82 0.08
C LEU A 177 1.00 -15.45 1.17
N ILE A 178 2.22 -14.94 1.29
CA ILE A 178 3.09 -15.22 2.43
C ILE A 178 2.93 -14.09 3.44
N GLY A 179 2.66 -14.46 4.70
CA GLY A 179 2.65 -13.52 5.79
C GLY A 179 3.96 -13.55 6.56
N TRP A 180 4.50 -12.38 6.87
CA TRP A 180 5.58 -12.25 7.84
C TRP A 180 5.11 -11.41 9.02
N THR A 181 5.51 -11.78 10.23
CA THR A 181 5.21 -11.05 11.47
C THR A 181 6.46 -10.88 12.30
N GLU A 182 6.52 -9.81 13.08
CA GLU A 182 7.62 -9.57 14.00
C GLU A 182 7.48 -10.43 15.27
N HIS A 183 8.61 -10.91 15.79
CA HIS A 183 8.69 -11.66 17.01
C HIS A 183 8.11 -10.86 18.19
N GLY A 184 7.03 -11.35 18.80
CA GLY A 184 6.39 -10.72 19.96
C GLY A 184 5.39 -9.60 19.62
N SER A 185 5.15 -9.31 18.34
CA SER A 185 4.12 -8.34 17.93
C SER A 185 3.23 -8.90 16.82
N ALA A 186 2.03 -9.32 17.18
CA ALA A 186 1.00 -9.72 16.23
C ALA A 186 0.42 -8.53 15.42
N GLN A 187 0.73 -7.28 15.81
CA GLN A 187 0.13 -6.10 15.19
C GLN A 187 0.71 -5.73 13.82
N ARG A 188 1.95 -6.14 13.52
CA ARG A 188 2.60 -5.86 12.23
C ARG A 188 2.78 -7.15 11.45
N ALA A 189 1.71 -7.56 10.77
CA ALA A 189 1.73 -8.68 9.83
C ALA A 189 1.85 -8.16 8.40
N TRP A 190 2.98 -8.36 7.75
CA TRP A 190 3.23 -8.01 6.35
C TRP A 190 2.74 -9.11 5.42
N LYS A 191 2.08 -8.75 4.32
CA LYS A 191 1.59 -9.68 3.31
C LYS A 191 2.35 -9.47 2.00
N LEU A 192 2.98 -10.53 1.51
CA LEU A 192 3.72 -10.57 0.26
C LEU A 192 3.15 -11.64 -0.67
N GLU A 193 3.41 -11.53 -1.96
CA GLU A 193 2.94 -12.54 -2.92
C GLU A 193 3.87 -13.73 -2.98
N ARG A 194 3.31 -14.93 -2.80
CA ARG A 194 4.04 -16.19 -2.84
C ARG A 194 4.73 -16.39 -4.19
N ALA A 195 4.00 -16.20 -5.29
CA ALA A 195 4.51 -16.43 -6.64
C ALA A 195 5.74 -15.56 -6.98
N VAL A 196 5.78 -14.31 -6.52
CA VAL A 196 6.90 -13.40 -6.77
C VAL A 196 8.11 -13.77 -5.92
N ILE A 197 7.87 -14.19 -4.66
CA ILE A 197 8.93 -14.65 -3.76
C ILE A 197 9.57 -15.94 -4.29
N GLU A 198 8.76 -16.88 -4.77
CA GLU A 198 9.24 -18.17 -5.28
C GLU A 198 9.96 -18.03 -6.64
N ALA A 199 9.58 -17.03 -7.45
CA ALA A 199 10.22 -16.76 -8.73
C ALA A 199 11.63 -16.18 -8.62
N ASP A 200 11.95 -15.47 -7.54
CA ASP A 200 13.30 -14.92 -7.30
C ASP A 200 14.08 -15.82 -6.32
N PRO A 201 15.19 -16.46 -6.74
CA PRO A 201 16.01 -17.32 -5.89
C PRO A 201 16.50 -16.65 -4.60
N TYR A 202 16.78 -15.34 -4.63
CA TYR A 202 17.23 -14.60 -3.46
C TYR A 202 16.09 -14.37 -2.46
N LEU A 203 14.91 -13.97 -2.93
CA LEU A 203 13.72 -13.84 -2.07
C LEU A 203 13.28 -15.18 -1.49
N ASN A 204 13.36 -16.25 -2.29
CA ASN A 204 13.04 -17.59 -1.84
C ASN A 204 14.01 -18.05 -0.73
N ALA A 205 15.30 -17.74 -0.84
CA ALA A 205 16.28 -18.00 0.22
C ALA A 205 15.94 -17.23 1.52
N ILE A 206 15.49 -15.98 1.42
CA ILE A 206 15.00 -15.21 2.58
C ILE A 206 13.79 -15.91 3.22
N ALA A 207 12.79 -16.24 2.40
CA ALA A 207 11.56 -16.87 2.87
C ALA A 207 11.83 -18.22 3.54
N THR A 208 12.69 -19.04 2.95
CA THR A 208 13.11 -20.34 3.50
C THR A 208 13.82 -20.16 4.85
N ARG A 209 14.66 -19.14 4.98
CA ARG A 209 15.32 -18.83 6.25
C ARG A 209 14.30 -18.42 7.33
N ILE A 210 13.36 -17.54 7.01
CA ILE A 210 12.29 -17.14 7.94
C ILE A 210 11.44 -18.35 8.37
N ALA A 211 11.11 -19.23 7.44
CA ALA A 211 10.39 -20.47 7.71
C ALA A 211 11.20 -21.45 8.59
N SER A 212 12.52 -21.49 8.45
CA SER A 212 13.37 -22.31 9.33
C SER A 212 13.44 -21.76 10.76
N GLN A 213 13.44 -20.43 10.93
CA GLN A 213 13.45 -19.75 12.23
C GLN A 213 12.13 -19.93 12.99
N SER A 214 11.00 -19.92 12.29
CA SER A 214 9.69 -20.16 12.90
C SER A 214 9.59 -21.58 13.47
N ARG A 215 10.11 -22.60 12.75
CA ARG A 215 10.13 -24.00 13.22
C ARG A 215 11.00 -24.21 14.46
N HIS A 216 12.20 -23.63 14.49
CA HIS A 216 13.08 -23.74 15.66
C HIS A 216 12.50 -23.11 16.93
N SER A 217 11.63 -22.12 16.78
CA SER A 217 10.98 -21.46 17.91
C SER A 217 9.80 -22.24 18.49
N GLN A 218 9.27 -23.24 17.79
CA GLN A 218 8.17 -24.10 18.25
C GLN A 218 8.66 -25.34 19.02
N LEU A 219 9.97 -25.62 18.97
CA LEU A 219 10.60 -26.78 19.61
C LEU A 219 11.27 -26.44 20.96
N LYS A 220 11.18 -25.19 21.41
CA LYS A 220 11.60 -24.73 22.74
C LYS A 220 10.38 -24.43 23.57
#